data_AF-A0A8K0QRV0-F1
#
_entry.id   AF-A0A8K0QRV0-F1
#
_cell.length_a   1.000
_cell.length_b   1.000
_cell.length_c   1.000
_cell.angle_alpha   90.00
_cell.angle_beta   90.00
_cell.angle_gamma   90.00
#
_symmetry.space_group_name_H-M   'P 1'
#
loop_
_entity.id
_entity.type
_entity.pdbx_description
1 polymer ?
#
loop_
_entity_poly.entity_id
_entity_poly.type
_entity_poly.pdbx_seq_one_letter_code
_entity_poly.pdbx_strand_id
1 'polypeptide(L)'
;MSRSPSRTPGKRPFLPYRYEPLDTSKQQIRLIKLHRADIQDGSALQPSAPPAIHCNISTFDLDATPPYTALSYVWGEPSPADVIYLNGRDFRIRQNLFDFLLTFRNDDANASYLWVDQISIDQTSTSERNHQVQLMASIYSHQNCDVVAWLGLASRDAACKFLQYPSFATAQDILLNRYFTRLWIVQEILLAPRVRILCGGKWLEWETLSNVVPWAFCLEEEHALPVHWLFLTRTNGEERAHQLPLERALERFAGMDCQDPRDKFYGILGAVNLLVEARVDYWKPLQAVYIDVI
;
A
#
# COMPACT_ATOMS: atom_id res chain seq x y z
N MET A 1 15.94 -48.52 -36.21
CA MET A 1 15.37 -47.17 -36.03
C MET A 1 15.09 -46.95 -34.55
N SER A 2 16.06 -46.38 -33.83
CA SER A 2 15.94 -46.05 -32.40
C SER A 2 15.26 -44.69 -32.28
N ARG A 3 14.05 -44.63 -31.71
CA ARG A 3 13.37 -43.38 -31.36
C ARG A 3 13.93 -42.86 -30.05
N SER A 4 14.61 -41.71 -30.11
CA SER A 4 15.02 -40.93 -28.95
C SER A 4 13.79 -40.44 -28.15
N PRO A 5 13.82 -40.40 -26.82
CA PRO A 5 12.71 -39.85 -26.03
C PRO A 5 12.70 -38.33 -26.14
N SER A 6 11.50 -37.78 -26.38
CA SER A 6 11.23 -36.34 -26.38
C SER A 6 11.53 -35.73 -25.01
N ARG A 7 12.46 -34.76 -24.95
CA ARG A 7 12.67 -33.90 -23.78
C ARG A 7 11.40 -33.09 -23.56
N THR A 8 10.67 -33.38 -22.49
CA THR A 8 9.71 -32.43 -21.92
C THR A 8 10.48 -31.15 -21.54
N PRO A 9 9.98 -29.94 -21.84
CA PRO A 9 10.60 -28.71 -21.38
C PRO A 9 10.58 -28.72 -19.85
N GLY A 10 11.75 -28.81 -19.22
CA GLY A 10 11.86 -28.82 -17.77
C GLY A 10 11.30 -27.51 -17.21
N LYS A 11 10.26 -27.57 -16.38
CA LYS A 11 9.82 -26.41 -15.59
C LYS A 11 11.02 -25.94 -14.77
N ARG A 12 11.37 -24.66 -14.87
CA ARG A 12 12.41 -24.02 -14.04
C ARG A 12 12.09 -24.33 -12.57
N PRO A 13 13.07 -24.78 -11.76
CA PRO A 13 12.85 -25.01 -10.34
C PRO A 13 12.51 -23.68 -9.65
N PHE A 14 11.56 -23.72 -8.71
CA PHE A 14 11.21 -22.56 -7.92
C PHE A 14 12.36 -22.22 -6.96
N LEU A 15 12.88 -20.99 -7.04
CA LEU A 15 14.02 -20.51 -6.26
C LEU A 15 13.58 -19.33 -5.40
N PRO A 16 13.11 -19.56 -4.16
CA PRO A 16 12.56 -18.49 -3.32
C PRO A 16 13.60 -17.40 -3.04
N TYR A 17 13.15 -16.16 -3.10
CA TYR A 17 13.88 -15.04 -2.53
C TYR A 17 14.03 -15.22 -1.01
N ARG A 18 15.16 -14.80 -0.46
CA ARG A 18 15.44 -14.80 0.98
C ARG A 18 15.88 -13.41 1.38
N TYR A 19 15.27 -12.87 2.42
CA TYR A 19 15.63 -11.55 2.93
C TYR A 19 16.99 -11.57 3.61
N GLU A 20 17.76 -10.52 3.36
CA GLU A 20 18.87 -10.12 4.24
C GLU A 20 18.28 -9.32 5.39
N PRO A 21 18.55 -9.67 6.67
CA PRO A 21 17.95 -8.97 7.82
C PRO A 21 18.25 -7.47 7.81
N LEU A 22 17.26 -6.66 8.19
CA LEU A 22 17.49 -5.24 8.46
C LEU A 22 18.25 -5.05 9.77
N ASP A 23 19.10 -4.02 9.82
CA ASP A 23 19.71 -3.58 11.07
C ASP A 23 18.66 -2.83 11.91
N THR A 24 18.07 -3.51 12.89
CA THR A 24 17.02 -2.95 13.75
C THR A 24 17.53 -1.91 14.75
N SER A 25 18.85 -1.70 14.86
CA SER A 25 19.43 -0.57 15.60
C SER A 25 19.37 0.74 14.81
N LYS A 26 19.13 0.64 13.51
CA LYS A 26 18.92 1.77 12.58
C LYS A 26 17.48 1.80 12.13
N GLN A 27 17.08 2.91 11.51
CA GLN A 27 15.79 3.02 10.83
C GLN A 27 15.96 2.60 9.37
N GLN A 28 16.20 1.32 9.12
CA GLN A 28 16.38 0.82 7.74
C GLN A 28 15.06 0.46 7.09
N ILE A 29 14.96 0.69 5.78
CA ILE A 29 13.85 0.26 4.95
C ILE A 29 14.37 -0.41 3.67
N ARG A 30 13.56 -1.28 3.06
CA ARG A 30 13.82 -1.79 1.72
C ARG A 30 12.98 -1.05 0.71
N LEU A 31 13.57 -0.76 -0.43
CA LEU A 31 12.91 -0.13 -1.57
C LEU A 31 13.13 -1.01 -2.81
N ILE A 32 12.11 -1.11 -3.66
CA ILE A 32 12.16 -1.88 -4.89
C ILE A 32 12.24 -0.98 -6.12
N LYS A 33 13.02 -1.37 -7.12
CA LYS A 33 13.03 -0.75 -8.44
C LYS A 33 12.32 -1.68 -9.42
N LEU A 34 11.12 -1.27 -9.86
CA LEU A 34 10.28 -2.02 -10.78
C LEU A 34 10.76 -1.82 -12.22
N HIS A 35 11.05 -2.92 -12.92
CA HIS A 35 11.51 -2.85 -14.31
C HIS A 35 10.33 -2.57 -15.25
N ARG A 36 10.59 -1.74 -16.27
CA ARG A 36 9.67 -1.58 -17.41
C ARG A 36 9.59 -2.89 -18.19
N ALA A 37 8.51 -3.10 -18.93
CA ALA A 37 8.43 -4.25 -19.83
C ALA A 37 9.52 -4.13 -20.91
N ASP A 38 10.35 -5.17 -21.06
CA ASP A 38 11.31 -5.22 -22.16
C ASP A 38 10.56 -5.29 -23.50
N ILE A 39 10.80 -4.30 -24.38
CA ILE A 39 10.24 -4.29 -25.75
C ILE A 39 10.75 -5.49 -26.56
N GLN A 40 11.88 -6.08 -26.15
CA GLN A 40 12.53 -7.23 -26.80
C GLN A 40 12.18 -8.58 -26.18
N ASP A 41 11.36 -8.61 -25.12
CA ASP A 41 10.93 -9.89 -24.57
C ASP A 41 10.04 -10.55 -25.62
N GLY A 42 10.62 -11.48 -26.39
CA GLY A 42 9.97 -12.28 -27.43
C GLY A 42 8.86 -13.19 -26.90
N SER A 43 8.24 -12.84 -25.76
CA SER A 43 7.04 -13.46 -25.19
C SER A 43 5.82 -13.35 -26.11
N ALA A 44 5.91 -12.56 -27.20
CA ALA A 44 5.05 -12.70 -28.37
C ALA A 44 5.05 -14.13 -28.97
N LEU A 45 6.02 -14.98 -28.62
CA LEU A 45 6.09 -16.39 -29.04
C LEU A 45 5.47 -17.39 -28.05
N GLN A 46 5.01 -16.96 -26.86
CA GLN A 46 4.24 -17.82 -25.94
C GLN A 46 3.02 -17.07 -25.37
N PRO A 47 1.87 -17.06 -26.08
CA PRO A 47 0.66 -16.33 -25.70
C PRO A 47 -0.04 -16.77 -24.40
N SER A 48 0.47 -17.78 -23.70
CA SER A 48 -0.23 -18.45 -22.58
C SER A 48 0.38 -18.22 -21.20
N ALA A 49 1.52 -17.53 -21.08
CA ALA A 49 2.14 -17.22 -19.79
C ALA A 49 1.82 -15.77 -19.38
N PRO A 50 1.49 -15.50 -18.10
CA PRO A 50 1.36 -14.14 -17.61
C PRO A 50 2.70 -13.38 -17.78
N PRO A 51 2.66 -12.07 -18.07
CA PRO A 51 3.86 -11.28 -18.30
C PRO A 51 4.74 -11.30 -17.06
N ALA A 52 6.03 -11.62 -17.24
CA ALA A 52 7.00 -11.61 -16.16
C ALA A 52 7.18 -10.18 -15.61
N ILE A 53 7.23 -10.06 -14.28
CA ILE A 53 7.52 -8.81 -13.57
C ILE A 53 8.87 -8.99 -12.87
N HIS A 54 9.79 -8.07 -13.14
CA HIS A 54 11.13 -8.06 -12.57
C HIS A 54 11.31 -6.83 -11.69
N CYS A 55 11.88 -7.04 -10.51
CA CYS A 55 12.20 -5.99 -9.55
C CYS A 55 13.61 -6.21 -8.99
N ASN A 56 14.31 -5.13 -8.69
CA ASN A 56 15.45 -5.16 -7.77
C ASN A 56 15.03 -4.64 -6.40
N ILE A 57 15.57 -5.21 -5.33
CA ILE A 57 15.36 -4.71 -3.96
C ILE A 57 16.69 -4.30 -3.35
N SER A 58 16.69 -3.19 -2.62
CA SER A 58 17.86 -2.62 -1.96
C SER A 58 17.49 -2.01 -0.61
N THR A 59 18.41 -2.07 0.35
CA THR A 59 18.23 -1.53 1.70
C THR A 59 18.82 -0.12 1.78
N PHE A 60 18.11 0.78 2.46
CA PHE A 60 18.51 2.15 2.71
C PHE A 60 18.27 2.51 4.19
N ASP A 61 19.10 3.36 4.76
CA ASP A 61 18.76 4.07 5.99
C ASP A 61 17.69 5.14 5.65
N LEU A 62 16.64 5.28 6.46
CA LEU A 62 15.47 6.12 6.17
C LEU A 62 15.87 7.57 5.84
N ASP A 63 16.76 8.14 6.66
CA ASP A 63 17.29 9.50 6.52
C ASP A 63 18.18 9.71 5.27
N ALA A 64 18.54 8.63 4.58
CA ALA A 64 19.38 8.63 3.39
C ALA A 64 18.71 7.94 2.18
N THR A 65 17.38 7.89 2.18
CA THR A 65 16.60 7.28 1.09
C THR A 65 16.68 8.12 -0.21
N PRO A 66 16.79 7.50 -1.39
CA PRO A 66 16.48 8.18 -2.65
C PRO A 66 14.98 8.50 -2.73
N PRO A 67 14.51 9.31 -3.71
CA PRO A 67 13.09 9.45 -3.98
C PRO A 67 12.41 8.09 -4.16
N TYR A 68 11.24 7.93 -3.54
CA TYR A 68 10.43 6.72 -3.65
C TYR A 68 8.93 7.02 -3.60
N THR A 69 8.15 6.04 -4.03
CA THR A 69 6.70 6.06 -3.98
C THR A 69 6.23 4.95 -3.05
N ALA A 70 5.55 5.28 -1.96
CA ALA A 70 4.90 4.29 -1.12
C ALA A 70 3.54 3.90 -1.71
N LEU A 71 3.30 2.59 -1.84
CA LEU A 71 2.02 2.06 -2.27
C LEU A 71 1.06 1.95 -1.08
N SER A 72 -0.12 2.52 -1.24
CA SER A 72 -1.25 2.34 -0.34
C SER A 72 -2.32 1.55 -1.07
N TYR A 73 -2.62 0.32 -0.61
CA TYR A 73 -3.54 -0.57 -1.33
C TYR A 73 -4.15 -1.65 -0.43
N VAL A 74 -5.27 -2.23 -0.87
CA VAL A 74 -5.87 -3.40 -0.22
C VAL A 74 -5.06 -4.64 -0.61
N TRP A 75 -4.57 -5.42 0.36
CA TRP A 75 -3.81 -6.64 0.03
C TRP A 75 -4.63 -7.66 -0.80
N GLY A 76 -5.95 -7.72 -0.58
CA GLY A 76 -6.84 -8.68 -1.25
C GLY A 76 -6.76 -10.08 -0.63
N GLU A 77 -7.40 -11.05 -1.28
CA GLU A 77 -7.43 -12.43 -0.79
C GLU A 77 -6.01 -13.05 -0.77
N PRO A 78 -5.66 -13.85 0.26
CA PRO A 78 -4.35 -14.51 0.35
C PRO A 78 -4.06 -15.51 -0.78
N SER A 79 -5.09 -15.93 -1.52
CA SER A 79 -5.03 -16.86 -2.64
C SER A 79 -6.07 -16.45 -3.69
N PRO A 80 -5.76 -16.50 -5.00
CA PRO A 80 -4.50 -16.93 -5.63
C PRO A 80 -3.39 -15.85 -5.58
N ALA A 81 -2.14 -16.31 -5.48
CA ALA A 81 -0.94 -15.49 -5.47
C ALA A 81 -0.11 -15.74 -6.74
N ASP A 82 0.42 -14.67 -7.32
CA ASP A 82 1.29 -14.69 -8.51
C ASP A 82 2.76 -14.61 -8.12
N VAL A 83 3.65 -14.97 -9.06
CA VAL A 83 5.10 -14.94 -8.87
C VAL A 83 5.71 -13.78 -9.65
N ILE A 84 6.53 -12.98 -8.96
CA ILE A 84 7.42 -11.98 -9.54
C ILE A 84 8.88 -12.39 -9.32
N TYR A 85 9.81 -11.74 -10.02
CA TYR A 85 11.24 -11.98 -9.88
C TYR A 85 11.93 -10.85 -9.13
N LEU A 86 12.26 -11.09 -7.86
CA LEU A 86 12.97 -10.14 -7.00
C LEU A 86 14.46 -10.50 -6.96
N ASN A 87 15.33 -9.64 -7.50
CA ASN A 87 16.75 -9.94 -7.69
C ASN A 87 16.99 -11.30 -8.41
N GLY A 88 16.13 -11.63 -9.38
CA GLY A 88 16.17 -12.88 -10.15
C GLY A 88 15.65 -14.13 -9.43
N ARG A 89 15.21 -14.01 -8.17
CA ARG A 89 14.61 -15.07 -7.35
C ARG A 89 13.08 -14.96 -7.36
N ASP A 90 12.40 -16.06 -7.11
CA ASP A 90 10.95 -16.11 -7.13
C ASP A 90 10.37 -15.56 -5.83
N PHE A 91 9.40 -14.65 -5.95
CA PHE A 91 8.70 -14.06 -4.82
C PHE A 91 7.19 -14.06 -5.08
N ARG A 92 6.40 -14.52 -4.11
CA ARG A 92 4.94 -14.61 -4.25
C ARG A 92 4.27 -13.33 -3.74
N ILE A 93 3.37 -12.79 -4.54
CA ILE A 93 2.53 -11.63 -4.18
C ILE A 93 1.06 -11.93 -4.44
N ARG A 94 0.16 -11.20 -3.79
CA ARG A 94 -1.29 -11.33 -4.02
C ARG A 94 -1.69 -10.69 -5.35
N GLN A 95 -2.81 -11.16 -5.92
CA GLN A 95 -3.32 -10.69 -7.22
C GLN A 95 -3.42 -9.17 -7.32
N ASN A 96 -3.96 -8.50 -6.29
CA ASN A 96 -4.15 -7.05 -6.36
C ASN A 96 -2.83 -6.27 -6.47
N LEU A 97 -1.75 -6.78 -5.84
CA LEU A 97 -0.43 -6.19 -6.00
C LEU A 97 0.16 -6.50 -7.37
N PHE A 98 -0.05 -7.71 -7.89
CA PHE A 98 0.39 -8.08 -9.24
C PHE A 98 -0.25 -7.16 -10.30
N ASP A 99 -1.56 -6.94 -10.20
CA ASP A 99 -2.32 -6.07 -11.09
C ASP A 99 -1.81 -4.62 -11.02
N PHE A 100 -1.50 -4.13 -9.83
CA PHE A 100 -0.86 -2.82 -9.64
C PHE A 100 0.49 -2.76 -10.35
N LEU A 101 1.42 -3.68 -10.05
CA LEU A 101 2.76 -3.66 -10.63
C LEU A 101 2.70 -3.76 -12.16
N LEU A 102 1.80 -4.59 -12.70
CA LEU A 102 1.60 -4.73 -14.14
C LEU A 102 1.07 -3.45 -14.78
N THR A 103 0.15 -2.76 -14.11
CA THR A 103 -0.40 -1.47 -14.56
C THR A 103 0.65 -0.36 -14.47
N PHE A 104 1.40 -0.33 -13.37
CA PHE A 104 2.31 0.76 -13.02
C PHE A 104 3.66 0.67 -13.74
N ARG A 105 4.16 -0.53 -14.08
CA ARG A 105 5.53 -0.73 -14.61
C ARG A 105 5.88 0.13 -15.82
N ASN A 106 4.91 0.42 -16.69
CA ASN A 106 5.11 1.21 -17.90
C ASN A 106 4.58 2.65 -17.77
N ASP A 107 4.08 3.03 -16.61
CA ASP A 107 3.66 4.39 -16.32
C ASP A 107 4.90 5.29 -16.15
N ASP A 108 4.79 6.56 -16.53
CA ASP A 108 5.87 7.52 -16.33
C ASP A 108 6.11 7.84 -14.86
N ALA A 109 5.11 7.62 -14.00
CA ALA A 109 5.26 7.67 -12.55
C ALA A 109 6.21 6.56 -12.01
N ASN A 110 6.46 5.49 -12.77
CA ASN A 110 7.51 4.50 -12.44
C ASN A 110 8.91 5.03 -12.80
N ALA A 111 9.27 6.16 -12.20
CA ALA A 111 10.56 6.84 -12.39
C ALA A 111 11.53 6.65 -11.22
N SER A 112 11.01 6.31 -10.04
CA SER A 112 11.74 6.22 -8.77
C SER A 112 11.64 4.82 -8.16
N TYR A 113 12.06 4.68 -6.90
CA TYR A 113 11.86 3.45 -6.15
C TYR A 113 10.40 3.31 -5.68
N LEU A 114 9.98 2.10 -5.32
CA LEU A 114 8.71 1.81 -4.67
C LEU A 114 8.94 1.26 -3.27
N TRP A 115 8.13 1.69 -2.32
CA TRP A 115 7.95 0.99 -1.06
C TRP A 115 6.60 0.27 -1.08
N VAL A 116 6.63 -1.05 -0.91
CA VAL A 116 5.45 -1.91 -0.88
C VAL A 116 5.58 -2.82 0.32
N ASP A 117 4.73 -2.69 1.33
CA ASP A 117 4.78 -3.43 2.59
C ASP A 117 4.91 -4.97 2.41
N GLN A 118 4.19 -5.57 1.47
CA GLN A 118 4.24 -7.01 1.18
C GLN A 118 5.60 -7.47 0.64
N ILE A 119 6.39 -6.59 0.02
CA ILE A 119 7.71 -6.91 -0.56
C ILE A 119 8.87 -6.32 0.27
N SER A 120 8.65 -5.20 0.92
CA SER A 120 9.71 -4.41 1.57
C SER A 120 9.95 -4.90 3.01
N ILE A 121 8.95 -5.54 3.61
CA ILE A 121 8.98 -6.11 4.96
C ILE A 121 8.99 -7.63 4.85
N ASP A 122 9.90 -8.28 5.58
CA ASP A 122 9.84 -9.71 5.82
C ASP A 122 8.67 -10.03 6.76
N GLN A 123 7.53 -10.32 6.15
CA GLN A 123 6.28 -10.67 6.84
C GLN A 123 6.38 -11.94 7.71
N THR A 124 7.44 -12.74 7.53
CA THR A 124 7.68 -13.95 8.35
C THR A 124 8.46 -13.66 9.63
N SER A 125 9.12 -12.50 9.72
CA SER A 125 9.87 -12.05 10.88
C SER A 125 9.05 -11.07 11.71
N THR A 126 8.44 -11.52 12.80
CA THR A 126 7.66 -10.63 13.69
C THR A 126 8.52 -9.49 14.25
N SER A 127 9.81 -9.72 14.51
CA SER A 127 10.72 -8.66 14.97
C SER A 127 10.90 -7.57 13.91
N GLU A 128 11.06 -7.97 12.65
CA GLU A 128 11.17 -7.01 11.54
C GLU A 128 9.84 -6.31 11.30
N ARG A 129 8.72 -7.04 11.34
CA ARG A 129 7.38 -6.46 11.22
C ARG A 129 7.10 -5.42 12.31
N ASN A 130 7.38 -5.72 13.57
CA ASN A 130 7.24 -4.76 14.68
C ASN A 130 8.04 -3.49 14.39
N HIS A 131 9.31 -3.65 13.98
CA HIS A 131 10.21 -2.54 13.68
C HIS A 131 9.72 -1.69 12.50
N GLN A 132 9.32 -2.31 11.39
CA GLN A 132 8.84 -1.60 10.20
C GLN A 132 7.47 -0.92 10.42
N VAL A 133 6.56 -1.56 11.16
CA VAL A 133 5.25 -0.96 11.50
C VAL A 133 5.43 0.27 12.41
N GLN A 134 6.39 0.23 13.34
CA GLN A 134 6.77 1.41 14.13
C GLN A 134 7.25 2.57 13.25
N LEU A 135 7.88 2.29 12.09
CA LEU A 135 8.39 3.28 11.16
C LEU A 135 7.37 3.73 10.10
N MET A 136 6.19 3.10 9.99
CA MET A 136 5.25 3.41 8.90
C MET A 136 4.88 4.90 8.83
N ALA A 137 4.64 5.55 9.97
CA ALA A 137 4.39 6.99 10.02
C ALA A 137 5.52 7.79 9.36
N SER A 138 6.77 7.49 9.72
CA SER A 138 7.96 8.13 9.17
C SER A 138 8.17 7.80 7.69
N ILE A 139 7.86 6.57 7.25
CA ILE A 139 7.97 6.15 5.85
C ILE A 139 6.98 6.92 4.97
N TYR A 140 5.72 7.04 5.39
CA TYR A 140 4.70 7.72 4.59
C TYR A 140 4.83 9.25 4.65
N SER A 141 5.36 9.82 5.73
CA SER A 141 5.58 11.28 5.87
C SER A 141 6.92 11.79 5.33
N HIS A 142 7.82 10.89 4.92
CA HIS A 142 9.16 11.29 4.52
C HIS A 142 9.13 12.25 3.33
N GLN A 143 9.97 13.28 3.34
CA GLN A 143 10.05 14.30 2.29
C GLN A 143 10.38 13.75 0.88
N ASN A 144 11.01 12.57 0.81
CA ASN A 144 11.33 11.88 -0.44
C ASN A 144 10.22 10.93 -0.92
N CYS A 145 9.11 10.85 -0.18
CA CYS A 145 8.00 9.94 -0.42
C CYS A 145 6.84 10.65 -1.12
N ASP A 146 6.44 10.13 -2.28
CA ASP A 146 5.10 10.30 -2.83
C ASP A 146 4.24 9.07 -2.47
N VAL A 147 2.92 9.22 -2.42
CA VAL A 147 2.00 8.11 -2.16
C VAL A 147 1.08 7.86 -3.34
N VAL A 148 0.95 6.59 -3.70
CA VAL A 148 -0.03 6.12 -4.67
C VAL A 148 -1.08 5.26 -3.97
N ALA A 149 -2.33 5.73 -3.97
CA ALA A 149 -3.49 4.96 -3.55
C ALA A 149 -4.00 4.10 -4.72
N TRP A 150 -3.88 2.79 -4.64
CA TRP A 150 -4.34 1.86 -5.68
C TRP A 150 -5.72 1.28 -5.36
N LEU A 151 -6.68 1.56 -6.23
CA LEU A 151 -8.09 1.18 -6.04
C LEU A 151 -8.48 -0.07 -6.86
N GLY A 152 -7.52 -0.73 -7.51
CA GLY A 152 -7.78 -1.93 -8.31
C GLY A 152 -8.23 -1.63 -9.74
N LEU A 153 -8.20 -2.68 -10.57
CA LEU A 153 -8.61 -2.63 -11.98
C LEU A 153 -10.09 -2.26 -12.16
N ALA A 154 -10.96 -2.77 -11.30
CA ALA A 154 -12.41 -2.56 -11.35
C ALA A 154 -12.82 -1.09 -11.19
N SER A 155 -11.96 -0.25 -10.61
CA SER A 155 -12.24 1.18 -10.37
C SER A 155 -12.00 2.06 -11.61
N ARG A 156 -11.52 1.49 -12.73
CA ARG A 156 -11.22 2.23 -13.96
C ARG A 156 -12.42 3.00 -14.49
N ASP A 157 -13.59 2.35 -14.55
CA ASP A 157 -14.78 2.96 -15.13
C ASP A 157 -15.32 4.09 -14.26
N ALA A 158 -15.32 3.91 -12.93
CA ALA A 158 -15.68 4.97 -11.98
C ALA A 158 -14.76 6.19 -12.14
N ALA A 159 -13.44 5.96 -12.25
CA ALA A 159 -12.48 7.04 -12.48
C ALA A 159 -12.67 7.72 -13.84
N CYS A 160 -12.93 6.98 -14.91
CA CYS A 160 -13.24 7.55 -16.23
C CYS A 160 -14.47 8.45 -16.18
N LYS A 161 -15.56 7.98 -15.55
CA LYS A 161 -16.80 8.77 -15.37
C LYS A 161 -16.54 10.04 -14.57
N PHE A 162 -15.81 9.94 -13.46
CA PHE A 162 -15.47 11.08 -12.62
C PHE A 162 -14.62 12.11 -13.37
N LEU A 163 -13.61 11.68 -14.13
CA LEU A 163 -12.78 12.59 -14.95
C LEU A 163 -13.58 13.30 -16.05
N GLN A 164 -14.58 12.62 -16.62
CA GLN A 164 -15.43 13.20 -17.67
C GLN A 164 -16.48 14.16 -17.10
N TYR A 165 -17.06 13.83 -15.95
CA TYR A 165 -18.11 14.61 -15.30
C TYR A 165 -17.94 14.56 -13.76
N PRO A 166 -17.10 15.44 -13.19
CA PRO A 166 -16.88 15.50 -11.75
C PRO A 166 -18.17 15.91 -11.03
N SER A 167 -18.69 15.03 -10.19
CA SER A 167 -19.91 15.26 -9.42
C SER A 167 -19.88 14.42 -8.13
N PHE A 168 -20.81 14.69 -7.22
CA PHE A 168 -20.97 13.87 -6.02
C PHE A 168 -21.22 12.39 -6.36
N ALA A 169 -22.11 12.09 -7.31
CA ALA A 169 -22.44 10.72 -7.68
C ALA A 169 -21.24 9.96 -8.28
N THR A 170 -20.47 10.61 -9.15
CA THR A 170 -19.29 9.98 -9.77
C THR A 170 -18.12 9.84 -8.79
N ALA A 171 -18.01 10.71 -7.79
CA ALA A 171 -17.07 10.54 -6.68
C ALA A 171 -17.50 9.45 -5.70
N GLN A 172 -18.81 9.31 -5.45
CA GLN A 172 -19.35 8.25 -4.60
C GLN A 172 -18.98 6.86 -5.16
N ASP A 173 -19.08 6.64 -6.47
CA ASP A 173 -18.64 5.39 -7.12
C ASP A 173 -17.16 5.04 -6.82
N ILE A 174 -16.30 6.05 -6.62
CA ILE A 174 -14.88 5.87 -6.25
C ILE A 174 -14.75 5.61 -4.74
N LEU A 175 -15.44 6.40 -3.92
CA LEU A 175 -15.34 6.38 -2.45
C LEU A 175 -15.97 5.13 -1.82
N LEU A 176 -16.91 4.48 -2.50
CA LEU A 176 -17.47 3.18 -2.10
C LEU A 176 -16.49 2.01 -2.29
N ASN A 177 -15.30 2.25 -2.85
CA ASN A 177 -14.27 1.22 -2.93
C ASN A 177 -13.81 0.81 -1.53
N ARG A 178 -13.72 -0.51 -1.29
CA ARG A 178 -13.22 -1.12 -0.03
C ARG A 178 -11.84 -0.63 0.43
N TYR A 179 -11.07 0.00 -0.44
CA TYR A 179 -9.86 0.71 -0.06
C TYR A 179 -10.11 1.73 1.05
N PHE A 180 -11.22 2.48 0.96
CA PHE A 180 -11.55 3.53 1.93
C PHE A 180 -12.10 3.01 3.26
N THR A 181 -12.40 1.72 3.38
CA THR A 181 -12.78 1.11 4.66
C THR A 181 -11.57 0.79 5.52
N ARG A 182 -10.36 0.69 4.94
CA ARG A 182 -9.13 0.29 5.64
C ARG A 182 -8.66 1.32 6.65
N LEU A 183 -8.43 0.91 7.89
CA LEU A 183 -7.87 1.77 8.94
C LEU A 183 -6.52 2.38 8.57
N TRP A 184 -5.63 1.59 7.96
CA TRP A 184 -4.25 2.00 7.66
C TRP A 184 -4.18 3.22 6.73
N ILE A 185 -5.22 3.52 5.94
CA ILE A 185 -5.23 4.71 5.10
C ILE A 185 -5.14 6.01 5.90
N VAL A 186 -5.48 5.98 7.20
CA VAL A 186 -5.35 7.15 8.09
C VAL A 186 -3.89 7.62 8.10
N GLN A 187 -2.93 6.74 8.37
CA GLN A 187 -1.51 7.10 8.32
C GLN A 187 -1.00 7.24 6.89
N GLU A 188 -1.41 6.33 5.98
CA GLU A 188 -0.88 6.30 4.60
C GLU A 188 -1.28 7.55 3.80
N ILE A 189 -2.44 8.15 4.07
CA ILE A 189 -2.96 9.32 3.34
C ILE A 189 -2.75 10.62 4.11
N LEU A 190 -3.00 10.68 5.43
CA LEU A 190 -2.92 11.96 6.14
C LEU A 190 -1.50 12.49 6.21
N LEU A 191 -0.55 11.61 6.49
CA LEU A 191 0.84 11.98 6.74
C LEU A 191 1.64 12.21 5.45
N ALA A 192 1.09 11.81 4.31
CA ALA A 192 1.78 11.83 3.03
C ALA A 192 1.99 13.25 2.50
N PRO A 193 3.21 13.64 2.09
CA PRO A 193 3.45 14.95 1.46
C PRO A 193 2.59 15.14 0.21
N ARG A 194 2.44 14.09 -0.60
CA ARG A 194 1.61 14.07 -1.80
C ARG A 194 0.94 12.72 -1.98
N VAL A 195 -0.35 12.75 -2.37
CA VAL A 195 -1.14 11.55 -2.67
C VAL A 195 -1.73 11.67 -4.06
N ARG A 196 -1.60 10.60 -4.84
CA ARG A 196 -2.31 10.43 -6.11
C ARG A 196 -3.06 9.10 -6.11
N ILE A 197 -4.21 9.05 -6.75
CA ILE A 197 -5.06 7.88 -6.79
C ILE A 197 -4.95 7.24 -8.18
N LEU A 198 -4.64 5.94 -8.21
CA LEU A 198 -4.57 5.15 -9.44
C LEU A 198 -5.74 4.16 -9.47
N CYS A 199 -6.59 4.30 -10.48
CA CYS A 199 -7.80 3.50 -10.68
C CYS A 199 -7.71 2.74 -12.01
N GLY A 200 -7.26 1.48 -11.98
CA GLY A 200 -7.15 0.65 -13.18
C GLY A 200 -6.40 1.30 -14.35
N GLY A 201 -5.38 2.11 -14.08
CA GLY A 201 -4.59 2.84 -15.07
C GLY A 201 -5.09 4.26 -15.39
N LYS A 202 -6.00 4.81 -14.59
CA LYS A 202 -6.41 6.23 -14.63
C LYS A 202 -5.95 6.94 -13.37
N TRP A 203 -5.26 8.06 -13.55
CA TRP A 203 -4.80 8.91 -12.46
C TRP A 203 -5.86 9.93 -12.06
N LEU A 204 -6.09 10.07 -10.77
CA LEU A 204 -6.84 11.16 -10.15
C LEU A 204 -5.91 11.86 -9.15
N GLU A 205 -5.84 13.18 -9.21
CA GLU A 205 -5.22 13.97 -8.15
C GLU A 205 -6.15 14.01 -6.93
N TRP A 206 -5.57 13.99 -5.73
CA TRP A 206 -6.32 13.98 -4.48
C TRP A 206 -7.26 15.19 -4.35
N GLU A 207 -6.79 16.35 -4.79
CA GLU A 207 -7.47 17.64 -4.74
C GLU A 207 -8.73 17.61 -5.61
N THR A 208 -8.67 16.97 -6.77
CA THR A 208 -9.81 16.83 -7.69
C THR A 208 -10.96 16.07 -7.03
N LEU A 209 -10.64 14.96 -6.34
CA LEU A 209 -11.64 14.19 -5.60
C LEU A 209 -12.10 14.95 -4.34
N SER A 210 -11.18 15.62 -3.64
CA SER A 210 -11.50 16.34 -2.41
C SER A 210 -12.44 17.53 -2.62
N ASN A 211 -12.38 18.22 -3.76
CA ASN A 211 -13.24 19.37 -4.03
C ASN A 211 -14.74 19.05 -4.10
N VAL A 212 -15.10 17.78 -4.31
CA VAL A 212 -16.51 17.33 -4.36
C VAL A 212 -16.98 16.64 -3.07
N VAL A 213 -16.06 16.33 -2.15
CA VAL A 213 -16.32 15.62 -0.88
C VAL A 213 -16.99 16.48 0.22
N PRO A 214 -16.80 17.81 0.33
CA PRO A 214 -17.54 18.64 1.28
C PRO A 214 -19.06 18.57 1.11
N TRP A 215 -19.56 18.06 -0.02
CA TRP A 215 -20.98 17.87 -0.30
C TRP A 215 -21.46 16.44 0.04
N ALA A 216 -20.53 15.56 0.46
CA ALA A 216 -20.75 14.15 0.72
C ALA A 216 -21.33 13.81 2.10
N PHE A 217 -21.90 14.78 2.82
CA PHE A 217 -22.65 14.55 4.06
C PHE A 217 -23.85 13.59 3.91
N CYS A 218 -24.11 13.05 2.72
CA CYS A 218 -25.23 12.17 2.39
C CYS A 218 -24.86 10.68 2.26
N LEU A 219 -23.64 10.25 2.60
CA LEU A 219 -23.33 8.82 2.64
C LEU A 219 -23.93 8.19 3.91
N GLU A 220 -25.04 7.47 3.78
CA GLU A 220 -25.72 6.70 4.84
C GLU A 220 -24.97 5.40 5.22
N GLU A 221 -23.64 5.40 5.20
CA GLU A 221 -22.81 4.22 5.48
C GLU A 221 -21.92 4.44 6.71
N GLU A 222 -21.74 3.41 7.54
CA GLU A 222 -21.01 3.49 8.82
C GLU A 222 -19.56 4.00 8.67
N HIS A 223 -18.92 3.72 7.52
CA HIS A 223 -17.55 4.16 7.22
C HIS A 223 -17.46 5.56 6.59
N ALA A 224 -18.58 6.20 6.27
CA ALA A 224 -18.58 7.49 5.60
C ALA A 224 -17.98 8.62 6.44
N LEU A 225 -18.23 8.62 7.75
CA LEU A 225 -17.75 9.65 8.66
C LEU A 225 -16.22 9.65 8.83
N PRO A 226 -15.55 8.49 9.05
CA PRO A 226 -14.09 8.38 9.00
C PRO A 226 -13.47 8.92 7.72
N VAL A 227 -14.00 8.49 6.56
CA VAL A 227 -13.46 8.87 5.23
C VAL A 227 -13.70 10.36 4.98
N HIS A 228 -14.89 10.87 5.28
CA HIS A 228 -15.15 12.31 5.17
C HIS A 228 -14.20 13.14 6.03
N TRP A 229 -13.96 12.72 7.28
CA TRP A 229 -13.01 13.38 8.16
C TRP A 229 -11.58 13.33 7.62
N LEU A 230 -11.15 12.20 7.06
CA LEU A 230 -9.85 12.02 6.42
C LEU A 230 -9.63 13.06 5.30
N PHE A 231 -10.61 13.17 4.39
CA PHE A 231 -10.57 14.13 3.28
C PHE A 231 -10.58 15.58 3.76
N LEU A 232 -11.45 15.92 4.71
CA LEU A 232 -11.49 17.27 5.28
C LEU A 232 -10.20 17.63 6.01
N THR A 233 -9.61 16.70 6.76
CA THR A 233 -8.40 16.96 7.54
C THR A 233 -7.21 17.18 6.62
N ARG A 234 -7.04 16.31 5.61
CA ARG A 234 -5.98 16.48 4.61
C ARG A 234 -6.13 17.78 3.82
N THR A 235 -7.36 18.15 3.44
CA THR A 235 -7.62 19.37 2.65
C THR A 235 -7.44 20.66 3.45
N ASN A 236 -7.82 20.65 4.74
CA ASN A 236 -7.78 21.85 5.60
C ASN A 236 -6.44 22.03 6.33
N GLY A 237 -5.45 21.16 6.10
CA GLY A 237 -4.11 21.23 6.70
C GLY A 237 -3.92 20.30 7.90
N GLU A 238 -2.71 19.74 8.00
CA GLU A 238 -2.25 18.71 8.95
C GLU A 238 -2.44 19.05 10.44
N GLU A 239 -2.62 20.33 10.79
CA GLU A 239 -2.71 20.80 12.18
C GLU A 239 -3.79 20.09 13.01
N ARG A 240 -4.83 19.53 12.39
CA ARG A 240 -5.90 18.81 13.10
C ARG A 240 -5.61 17.32 13.37
N ALA A 241 -4.73 16.68 12.61
CA ALA A 241 -4.46 15.24 12.79
C ALA A 241 -3.62 15.02 14.07
N HIS A 242 -2.47 15.70 14.17
CA HIS A 242 -1.56 15.58 15.32
C HIS A 242 -2.11 16.10 16.65
N GLN A 243 -3.33 16.65 16.66
CA GLN A 243 -4.01 17.12 17.86
C GLN A 243 -5.14 16.19 18.31
N LEU A 244 -5.47 15.14 17.55
CA LEU A 244 -6.58 14.26 17.90
C LEU A 244 -6.20 13.42 19.12
N PRO A 245 -6.89 13.57 20.27
CA PRO A 245 -6.65 12.72 21.43
C PRO A 245 -6.96 11.28 21.06
N LEU A 246 -6.17 10.35 21.61
CA LEU A 246 -6.27 8.96 21.24
C LEU A 246 -7.67 8.36 21.41
N GLU A 247 -8.35 8.66 22.51
CA GLU A 247 -9.73 8.24 22.78
C GLU A 247 -10.68 8.64 21.64
N ARG A 248 -10.55 9.87 21.13
CA ARG A 248 -11.35 10.39 20.01
C ARG A 248 -10.97 9.75 18.69
N ALA A 249 -9.69 9.41 18.50
CA ALA A 249 -9.23 8.71 17.33
C ALA A 249 -9.75 7.26 17.30
N LEU A 250 -9.69 6.56 18.42
CA LEU A 250 -10.23 5.21 18.57
C LEU A 250 -11.74 5.19 18.34
N GLU A 251 -12.49 6.12 18.95
CA GLU A 251 -13.93 6.28 18.70
C GLU A 251 -14.21 6.55 17.21
N ARG A 252 -13.47 7.46 16.60
CA ARG A 252 -13.68 7.89 15.21
C ARG A 252 -13.40 6.79 14.20
N PHE A 253 -12.34 6.02 14.41
CA PHE A 253 -11.88 5.01 13.45
C PHE A 253 -12.26 3.58 13.85
N ALA A 254 -13.07 3.42 14.91
CA ALA A 254 -13.53 2.13 15.42
C ALA A 254 -14.17 1.25 14.33
N GLY A 255 -14.91 1.86 13.39
CA GLY A 255 -15.57 1.14 12.30
C GLY A 255 -14.64 0.75 11.14
N MET A 256 -13.40 1.23 11.05
CA MET A 256 -12.55 0.98 9.87
C MET A 256 -11.88 -0.40 9.91
N ASP A 257 -11.80 -1.10 8.78
CA ASP A 257 -11.29 -2.47 8.69
C ASP A 257 -9.79 -2.58 8.98
N CYS A 258 -9.42 -3.60 9.75
CA CYS A 258 -8.04 -4.06 9.91
C CYS A 258 -8.02 -5.59 10.08
N GLN A 259 -6.92 -6.23 9.69
CA GLN A 259 -6.82 -7.70 9.78
C GLN A 259 -6.42 -8.16 11.18
N ASP A 260 -5.45 -7.48 11.81
CA ASP A 260 -5.08 -7.72 13.21
C ASP A 260 -5.82 -6.71 14.10
N PRO A 261 -6.57 -7.13 15.14
CA PRO A 261 -7.29 -6.21 16.01
C PRO A 261 -6.38 -5.24 16.78
N ARG A 262 -5.07 -5.51 16.90
CA ARG A 262 -4.09 -4.58 17.47
C ARG A 262 -3.86 -3.36 16.55
N ASP A 263 -4.11 -3.51 15.25
CA ASP A 263 -3.95 -2.43 14.29
C ASP A 263 -4.92 -1.29 14.54
N LYS A 264 -6.05 -1.51 15.23
CA LYS A 264 -6.92 -0.43 15.72
C LYS A 264 -6.17 0.65 16.49
N PHE A 265 -5.09 0.25 17.16
CA PHE A 265 -4.17 1.15 17.82
C PHE A 265 -2.95 1.49 16.94
N TYR A 266 -2.22 0.49 16.44
CA TYR A 266 -0.99 0.74 15.67
C TYR A 266 -1.22 1.51 14.35
N GLY A 267 -2.39 1.31 13.73
CA GLY A 267 -2.83 1.91 12.48
C GLY A 267 -3.16 3.39 12.56
N ILE A 268 -3.25 3.96 13.75
CA ILE A 268 -3.48 5.41 13.97
C ILE A 268 -2.33 6.09 14.72
N LEU A 269 -1.29 5.35 15.10
CA LEU A 269 -0.24 5.80 16.01
C LEU A 269 0.47 7.08 15.56
N GLY A 270 0.82 7.17 14.27
CA GLY A 270 1.46 8.36 13.71
C GLY A 270 0.53 9.56 13.53
N ALA A 271 -0.78 9.37 13.65
CA ALA A 271 -1.80 10.38 13.42
C ALA A 271 -2.45 10.90 14.71
N VAL A 272 -1.96 10.51 15.90
CA VAL A 272 -2.54 10.88 17.21
C VAL A 272 -1.47 11.45 18.14
N ASN A 273 -1.89 12.31 19.06
CA ASN A 273 -1.02 12.78 20.14
C ASN A 273 -1.03 11.77 21.29
N LEU A 274 0.12 11.19 21.61
CA LEU A 274 0.26 10.25 22.72
C LEU A 274 0.96 10.93 23.89
N LEU A 275 0.44 10.69 25.10
CA LEU A 275 1.10 11.10 26.34
C LEU A 275 2.38 10.28 26.62
N VAL A 276 2.52 9.11 26.00
CA VAL A 276 3.64 8.18 26.18
C VAL A 276 4.05 7.58 24.83
N GLU A 277 5.36 7.41 24.60
CA GLU A 277 5.88 6.66 23.45
C GLU A 277 5.40 5.21 23.49
N ALA A 278 4.46 4.85 22.62
CA ALA A 278 4.02 3.47 22.48
C ALA A 278 4.90 2.71 21.49
N ARG A 279 5.24 1.48 21.85
CA ARG A 279 6.03 0.56 21.01
C ARG A 279 5.12 -0.50 20.39
N VAL A 280 5.23 -0.65 19.07
CA VAL A 280 4.55 -1.71 18.32
C VAL A 280 5.12 -3.06 18.72
N ASP A 281 4.24 -3.93 19.19
CA ASP A 281 4.59 -5.31 19.48
C ASP A 281 3.43 -6.28 19.17
N TYR A 282 3.61 -7.07 18.12
CA TYR A 282 2.65 -8.11 17.74
C TYR A 282 2.79 -9.41 18.55
N TRP A 283 3.82 -9.55 19.39
CA TRP A 283 3.89 -10.63 20.39
C TRP A 283 2.98 -10.36 21.59
N LYS A 284 2.66 -9.09 21.88
CA LYS A 284 1.77 -8.74 22.99
C LYS A 284 0.36 -9.31 22.76
N PRO A 285 -0.28 -9.86 23.81
CA PRO A 285 -1.70 -10.13 23.78
C PRO A 285 -2.50 -8.86 23.50
N LEU A 286 -3.65 -8.99 22.84
CA LEU A 286 -4.50 -7.86 22.47
C LEU A 286 -4.81 -6.96 23.68
N GLN A 287 -5.20 -7.55 24.81
CA GLN A 287 -5.58 -6.82 26.01
C GLN A 287 -4.43 -5.96 26.56
N ALA A 288 -3.19 -6.45 26.48
CA ALA A 288 -2.02 -5.71 26.96
C ALA A 288 -1.78 -4.44 26.13
N VAL A 289 -2.00 -4.51 24.81
CA VAL A 289 -1.88 -3.35 23.91
C VAL A 289 -2.87 -2.25 24.30
N TYR A 290 -4.09 -2.60 24.72
CA TYR A 290 -5.11 -1.62 25.10
C TYR A 290 -4.93 -1.11 26.55
N ILE A 291 -4.29 -1.88 27.44
CA ILE A 291 -3.97 -1.44 28.80
C ILE A 291 -2.83 -0.43 28.81
N ASP A 292 -1.80 -0.61 27.98
CA ASP A 292 -0.65 0.31 27.89
C ASP A 292 -1.02 1.74 27.46
N VAL A 293 -2.30 1.95 27.13
CA VAL A 293 -2.82 3.06 26.36
C VAL A 293 -3.95 3.82 27.10
N ILE A 294 -4.49 3.22 28.17
CA ILE A 294 -5.48 3.79 29.11
C ILE A 294 -4.74 4.29 30.35
#